data_AF-A0A520YDG9-F1
#
_entry.id   AF-A0A520YDG9-F1
#
_cell.length_a   1.000
_cell.length_b   1.000
_cell.length_c   1.000
_cell.angle_alpha   90.00
_cell.angle_beta   90.00
_cell.angle_gamma   90.00
#
_symmetry.space_group_name_H-M   'P 1'
#
loop_
_entity.id
_entity.type
_entity.pdbx_description
1 polymer ?
#
loop_
_entity_poly.entity_id
_entity_poly.type
_entity_poly.pdbx_seq_one_letter_code
_entity_poly.pdbx_strand_id
1 'polypeptide(L)'
;MKRRSAIIVSALIALVVAATVVLTDSGNFTPDRWKNADLASQERAVMLDDLLASHDLVGKSRVEIVELLGKPTPTDKWNNWDMVYVLSPTSPMPIDHQWLVLRLNDAELVTEYQYVQD
;
A
#
# COMPACT_ATOMS: atom_id res chain seq x y z
N MET A 1 -42.78 14.94 -21.24
CA MET A 1 -42.35 14.48 -19.89
C MET A 1 -41.34 13.34 -19.87
N LYS A 2 -41.31 12.39 -20.82
CA LYS A 2 -40.44 11.18 -20.75
C LYS A 2 -38.91 11.42 -20.85
N ARG A 3 -38.46 12.45 -21.57
CA ARG A 3 -37.02 12.70 -21.82
C ARG A 3 -36.26 13.35 -20.65
N ARG A 4 -36.93 14.18 -19.84
CA ARG A 4 -36.30 14.87 -18.69
C ARG A 4 -36.07 13.91 -17.52
N SER A 5 -37.03 13.03 -17.26
CA SER A 5 -36.91 11.99 -16.23
C SER A 5 -35.82 10.97 -16.54
N ALA A 6 -35.64 10.57 -17.81
CA ALA A 6 -34.57 9.66 -18.20
C ALA A 6 -33.17 10.26 -17.97
N ILE A 7 -32.96 11.54 -18.33
CA ILE A 7 -31.68 12.24 -18.11
C ILE A 7 -31.37 12.37 -16.61
N ILE A 8 -32.37 12.72 -15.80
CA ILE A 8 -32.20 12.86 -14.34
C ILE A 8 -31.87 11.50 -13.70
N VAL A 9 -32.52 10.42 -14.12
CA VAL A 9 -32.25 9.06 -13.62
C VAL A 9 -30.86 8.58 -14.04
N SER A 10 -30.45 8.80 -15.30
CA SER A 10 -29.10 8.46 -15.76
C SER A 10 -28.01 9.26 -15.05
N ALA A 11 -28.24 10.55 -14.80
CA ALA A 11 -27.32 11.40 -14.06
C ALA A 11 -27.20 10.96 -12.59
N LEU A 12 -28.31 10.56 -11.95
CA LEU A 12 -28.32 10.01 -10.60
C LEU A 12 -27.59 8.66 -10.52
N ILE A 13 -27.80 7.77 -11.49
CA ILE A 13 -27.08 6.49 -11.55
C ILE A 13 -25.59 6.72 -11.75
N ALA A 14 -25.18 7.61 -12.66
CA ALA A 14 -23.78 7.94 -12.88
C ALA A 14 -23.12 8.57 -11.64
N LEU A 15 -23.85 9.44 -10.92
CA LEU A 15 -23.39 10.03 -9.67
C LEU A 15 -23.23 8.98 -8.56
N VAL A 16 -24.18 8.05 -8.43
CA VAL A 16 -24.11 6.96 -7.46
C VAL A 16 -22.96 6.02 -7.78
N VAL A 17 -22.74 5.65 -9.06
CA VAL A 17 -21.62 4.80 -9.48
C VAL A 17 -20.27 5.49 -9.21
N ALA A 18 -20.14 6.78 -9.55
CA ALA A 18 -18.94 7.56 -9.26
C ALA A 18 -18.69 7.67 -7.75
N ALA A 19 -19.74 7.91 -6.95
CA ALA A 19 -19.62 7.93 -5.50
C ALA A 19 -19.24 6.56 -4.93
N THR A 20 -19.77 5.45 -5.45
CA THR A 20 -19.38 4.11 -4.99
C THR A 20 -17.92 3.78 -5.29
N VAL A 21 -17.41 4.13 -6.48
CA VAL A 21 -16.01 3.87 -6.85
C VAL A 21 -15.05 4.69 -5.97
N VAL A 22 -15.38 5.96 -5.71
CA VAL A 22 -14.57 6.85 -4.84
C VAL A 22 -14.58 6.38 -3.38
N LEU A 23 -15.66 5.73 -2.93
CA LEU A 23 -15.77 5.24 -1.54
C LEU A 23 -15.15 3.84 -1.32
N THR A 24 -14.79 3.11 -2.38
CA THR A 24 -14.26 1.73 -2.28
C THR A 24 -12.77 1.57 -2.61
N ASP A 25 -12.05 2.64 -2.95
CA ASP A 25 -10.69 2.57 -3.51
C ASP A 25 -9.55 2.53 -2.48
N SER A 26 -9.83 2.45 -1.17
CA SER A 26 -8.76 2.63 -0.17
C SER A 26 -7.65 1.57 -0.23
N GLY A 27 -7.95 0.34 -0.65
CA GLY A 27 -7.01 -0.79 -0.58
C GLY A 27 -6.24 -1.13 -1.87
N ASN A 28 -6.54 -0.49 -3.00
CA ASN A 28 -5.84 -0.81 -4.26
C ASN A 28 -4.40 -0.28 -4.22
N PHE A 29 -3.44 -1.17 -4.42
CA PHE A 29 -2.04 -0.86 -4.50
C PHE A 29 -1.72 -0.22 -5.87
N THR A 30 -1.02 0.90 -5.82
CA THR A 30 -0.25 1.39 -6.98
C THR A 30 1.10 1.89 -6.48
N PRO A 31 2.18 1.77 -7.29
CA PRO A 31 3.49 2.29 -6.92
C PRO A 31 3.46 3.76 -6.52
N ASP A 32 2.71 4.59 -7.27
CA ASP A 32 2.60 6.02 -6.98
C ASP A 32 1.88 6.29 -5.66
N ARG A 33 0.77 5.61 -5.36
CA ARG A 33 0.10 5.78 -4.07
C ARG A 33 0.98 5.33 -2.92
N TRP A 34 1.63 4.17 -3.03
CA TRP A 34 2.52 3.66 -1.99
C TRP A 34 3.68 4.61 -1.68
N LYS A 35 4.32 5.16 -2.70
CA LYS A 35 5.47 6.07 -2.56
C LYS A 35 5.07 7.42 -1.98
N ASN A 36 3.86 7.90 -2.30
CA ASN A 36 3.35 9.19 -1.83
C ASN A 36 2.48 9.09 -0.56
N ALA A 37 2.27 7.88 -0.04
CA ALA A 37 1.49 7.66 1.17
C ALA A 37 2.09 8.40 2.37
N ASP A 38 1.23 9.01 3.18
CA ASP A 38 1.63 9.58 4.44
C ASP A 38 2.08 8.47 5.41
N LEU A 39 3.35 8.49 5.82
CA LEU A 39 3.91 7.50 6.74
C LEU A 39 3.32 7.63 8.16
N ALA A 40 2.64 8.74 8.44
CA ALA A 40 1.85 8.96 9.66
C ALA A 40 0.36 8.57 9.48
N SER A 41 0.01 7.82 8.44
CA SER A 41 -1.33 7.28 8.22
C SER A 41 -1.31 5.76 8.01
N GLN A 42 -2.48 5.14 7.87
CA GLN A 42 -2.61 3.70 7.58
C GLN A 42 -2.62 3.39 6.07
N GLU A 43 -2.29 4.35 5.21
CA GLU A 43 -2.44 4.20 3.75
C GLU A 43 -1.65 3.02 3.17
N ARG A 44 -0.41 2.79 3.63
CA ARG A 44 0.37 1.63 3.18
C ARG A 44 -0.16 0.32 3.73
N ALA A 45 -0.62 0.30 4.99
CA ALA A 45 -1.21 -0.89 5.60
C ALA A 45 -2.44 -1.37 4.83
N VAL A 46 -3.33 -0.46 4.42
CA VAL A 46 -4.54 -0.84 3.65
C VAL A 46 -4.23 -1.32 2.23
N MET A 47 -3.09 -0.94 1.66
CA MET A 47 -2.63 -1.40 0.33
C MET A 47 -1.84 -2.71 0.38
N LEU A 48 -1.44 -3.19 1.56
CA LEU A 48 -0.51 -4.33 1.68
C LEU A 48 -1.09 -5.61 1.06
N ASP A 49 -2.36 -5.91 1.32
CA ASP A 49 -2.99 -7.13 0.80
C ASP A 49 -3.02 -7.15 -0.72
N ASP A 50 -3.37 -6.02 -1.35
CA ASP A 50 -3.40 -5.91 -2.82
C ASP A 50 -1.99 -5.94 -3.43
N LEU A 51 -1.00 -5.33 -2.77
CA LEU A 51 0.42 -5.45 -3.15
C LEU A 51 0.85 -6.92 -3.19
N LEU A 52 0.60 -7.67 -2.12
CA LEU A 52 1.04 -9.07 -2.00
C LEU A 52 0.22 -10.02 -2.88
N ALA A 53 -1.02 -9.65 -3.23
CA ALA A 53 -1.84 -10.41 -4.18
C ALA A 53 -1.41 -10.19 -5.64
N SER A 54 -0.97 -8.97 -5.98
CA SER A 54 -0.64 -8.58 -7.37
C SER A 54 0.84 -8.72 -7.72
N HIS A 55 1.73 -8.76 -6.72
CA HIS A 55 3.18 -8.82 -6.92
C HIS A 55 3.84 -9.86 -6.01
N ASP A 56 4.53 -10.83 -6.61
CA ASP A 56 5.46 -11.68 -5.87
C ASP A 56 6.73 -10.88 -5.56
N LEU A 57 6.99 -10.67 -4.27
CA LEU A 57 8.17 -9.96 -3.81
C LEU A 57 9.41 -10.85 -3.81
N VAL A 58 9.24 -12.16 -3.63
CA VAL A 58 10.37 -13.11 -3.60
C VAL A 58 10.99 -13.22 -4.99
N GLY A 59 12.31 -13.24 -5.04
CA GLY A 59 13.08 -13.29 -6.29
C GLY A 59 13.24 -11.93 -6.98
N LYS A 60 12.54 -10.87 -6.56
CA LYS A 60 12.80 -9.51 -7.05
C LYS A 60 14.13 -9.00 -6.53
N SER A 61 14.84 -8.26 -7.37
CA SER A 61 16.05 -7.54 -6.97
C SER A 61 15.72 -6.34 -6.07
N ARG A 62 16.71 -5.89 -5.30
CA ARG A 62 16.65 -4.62 -4.56
C ARG A 62 16.17 -3.47 -5.45
N VAL A 63 16.69 -3.38 -6.67
CA VAL A 63 16.34 -2.32 -7.63
C VAL A 63 14.86 -2.38 -8.00
N GLU A 64 14.35 -3.56 -8.36
CA GLU A 64 12.93 -3.74 -8.67
C GLU A 64 12.02 -3.43 -7.47
N ILE A 65 12.43 -3.78 -6.25
CA ILE A 65 11.69 -3.41 -5.04
C ILE A 65 11.70 -1.89 -4.87
N VAL A 66 12.82 -1.20 -5.08
CA VAL A 66 12.88 0.27 -5.00
C VAL A 66 12.04 0.93 -6.10
N GLU A 67 12.01 0.36 -7.29
CA GLU A 67 11.15 0.82 -8.38
C GLU A 67 9.66 0.61 -8.04
N LEU A 68 9.30 -0.46 -7.35
CA LEU A 68 7.93 -0.77 -6.96
C LEU A 68 7.46 0.06 -5.75
N LEU A 69 8.25 0.08 -4.67
CA LEU A 69 7.86 0.56 -3.33
C LEU A 69 8.57 1.85 -2.91
N GLY A 70 9.53 2.33 -3.71
CA GLY A 70 10.41 3.44 -3.32
C GLY A 70 11.54 3.00 -2.40
N LYS A 71 12.27 3.97 -1.86
CA LYS A 71 13.39 3.66 -0.94
C LYS A 71 12.85 3.07 0.38
N PRO A 72 13.57 2.12 1.00
CA PRO A 72 13.28 1.66 2.34
C PRO A 72 13.21 2.82 3.34
N THR A 73 12.33 2.70 4.33
CA THR A 73 12.23 3.60 5.48
C THR A 73 13.50 3.47 6.34
N PRO A 74 14.27 4.55 6.54
CA PRO A 74 15.40 4.53 7.46
C PRO A 74 14.92 4.29 8.90
N THR A 75 15.47 3.27 9.56
CA THR A 75 15.14 2.92 10.95
C THR A 75 16.27 2.09 11.57
N ASP A 76 16.40 2.14 12.89
CA ASP A 76 17.28 1.29 13.70
C ASP A 76 16.56 0.03 14.23
N LYS A 77 15.26 -0.09 13.96
CA LYS A 77 14.49 -1.32 14.19
C LYS A 77 14.76 -2.32 13.07
N TRP A 78 14.58 -3.61 13.37
CA TRP A 78 14.67 -4.68 12.37
C TRP A 78 16.05 -4.81 11.69
N ASN A 79 17.16 -4.53 12.40
CA ASN A 79 18.54 -4.57 11.85
C ASN A 79 18.96 -5.88 11.18
N ASN A 80 18.23 -6.98 11.41
CA ASN A 80 18.45 -8.26 10.74
C ASN A 80 17.74 -8.36 9.38
N TRP A 81 17.13 -7.28 8.90
CA TRP A 81 16.40 -7.16 7.64
C TRP A 81 17.05 -6.08 6.77
N ASP A 82 16.99 -6.29 5.46
CA ASP A 82 17.77 -5.49 4.51
C ASP A 82 16.97 -4.33 3.88
N MET A 83 15.64 -4.44 3.89
CA MET A 83 14.72 -3.37 3.48
C MET A 83 13.52 -3.36 4.41
N VAL A 84 13.18 -2.18 4.93
CA VAL A 84 12.10 -1.99 5.89
C VAL A 84 11.15 -0.92 5.35
N TYR A 85 9.85 -1.15 5.46
CA TYR A 85 8.81 -0.19 5.10
C TYR A 85 7.82 -0.05 6.23
N VAL A 86 7.61 1.18 6.71
CA VAL A 86 6.51 1.47 7.63
C VAL A 86 5.18 1.39 6.89
N LEU A 87 4.19 0.74 7.51
CA LEU A 87 2.86 0.52 6.95
C LEU A 87 1.81 1.42 7.61
N SER A 88 1.94 1.62 8.92
CA SER A 88 1.12 2.55 9.68
C SER A 88 1.84 2.98 10.95
N PRO A 89 1.59 4.20 11.44
CA PRO A 89 2.03 4.58 12.77
C PRO A 89 1.05 4.05 13.81
N THR A 90 1.52 3.97 15.05
CA THR A 90 0.59 3.99 16.18
C THR A 90 -0.03 5.39 16.30
N SER A 91 -1.30 5.43 16.68
CA SER A 91 -2.02 6.53 17.34
C SER A 91 -1.15 7.57 18.08
N PRO A 92 -1.66 8.77 18.46
CA PRO A 92 -0.96 9.71 19.36
C PRO A 92 -0.46 9.13 20.72
N MET A 93 -0.71 7.84 21.02
CA MET A 93 -0.01 7.08 22.06
C MET A 93 0.83 5.93 21.47
N PRO A 94 2.04 5.69 21.98
CA PRO A 94 3.12 5.05 21.24
C PRO A 94 3.29 3.61 21.67
N ILE A 95 2.73 2.63 20.96
CA ILE A 95 3.13 1.24 21.18
C ILE A 95 3.30 0.51 19.84
N ASP A 96 2.30 0.46 18.95
CA ASP A 96 2.38 -0.50 17.84
C ASP A 96 2.60 0.12 16.45
N HIS A 97 3.78 -0.08 15.86
CA HIS A 97 4.01 0.23 14.44
C HIS A 97 3.89 -1.04 13.61
N GLN A 98 3.28 -0.94 12.43
CA GLN A 98 3.22 -2.05 11.48
C GLN A 98 4.29 -1.88 10.41
N TRP A 99 4.96 -2.98 10.05
CA TRP A 99 6.12 -2.98 9.16
C TRP A 99 6.02 -4.09 8.13
N LEU A 100 6.49 -3.81 6.91
CA LEU A 100 6.88 -4.80 5.93
C LEU A 100 8.40 -4.85 5.89
N VAL A 101 8.98 -6.00 6.20
CA VAL A 101 10.43 -6.22 6.22
C VAL A 101 10.80 -7.26 5.18
N LEU A 102 11.90 -7.03 4.45
CA LEU A 102 12.38 -7.92 3.37
C LEU A 102 13.85 -8.27 3.59
N ARG A 103 14.17 -9.54 3.40
CA ARG A 103 15.51 -10.10 3.46
C ARG A 103 16.02 -10.33 2.06
N LEU A 104 17.25 -9.92 1.80
CA LEU A 104 17.94 -10.13 0.54
C LEU A 104 19.06 -11.17 0.73
N ASN A 105 19.41 -11.86 -0.35
CA ASN A 105 20.63 -12.68 -0.40
C ASN A 105 21.84 -11.87 -0.92
N ASP A 106 22.99 -12.53 -1.05
CA ASP A 106 24.23 -11.94 -1.56
C ASP A 106 24.12 -11.40 -3.00
N ALA A 107 23.13 -11.87 -3.78
CA ALA A 107 22.83 -11.39 -5.13
C ALA A 107 21.82 -10.24 -5.14
N GLU A 108 21.48 -9.68 -3.97
CA GLU A 108 20.46 -8.64 -3.78
C GLU A 108 19.07 -9.04 -4.29
N LEU A 109 18.72 -10.32 -4.18
CA LEU A 109 17.36 -10.82 -4.45
C LEU A 109 16.62 -11.11 -3.16
N VAL A 110 15.35 -10.73 -3.11
CA VAL A 110 14.47 -11.00 -1.96
C VAL A 110 14.29 -12.51 -1.79
N THR A 111 14.57 -13.00 -0.59
CA THR A 111 14.39 -14.43 -0.23
C THR A 111 13.21 -14.64 0.72
N GLU A 112 12.88 -13.62 1.50
CA GLU A 112 11.83 -13.66 2.52
C GLU A 112 11.28 -12.26 2.74
N TYR A 113 10.00 -12.17 3.08
CA TYR A 113 9.40 -10.97 3.66
C TYR A 113 8.48 -11.34 4.82
N GLN A 114 8.29 -10.41 5.75
CA GLN A 114 7.35 -10.56 6.85
C GLN A 114 6.57 -9.27 7.09
N TYR A 115 5.31 -9.44 7.50
CA TYR A 115 4.54 -8.40 8.16
C TYR A 115 4.81 -8.49 9.67
N VAL A 116 5.21 -7.38 10.28
CA VAL A 116 5.55 -7.35 11.71
C VAL A 116 4.84 -6.20 12.40
N GLN A 117 4.31 -6.47 13.59
CA GLN A 117 3.76 -5.49 14.51
C GLN A 117 4.66 -5.45 15.74
N ASP A 118 5.18 -4.27 16.04
CA ASP A 118 5.85 -3.97 17.33
C ASP A 118 4.80 -3.59 18.38
#